data_AF-A0A8S1Y9U1-F1
#
_entry.id   AF-A0A8S1Y9U1-F1
#
_cell.length_a   1.000
_cell.length_b   1.000
_cell.length_c   1.000
_cell.angle_alpha   90.00
_cell.angle_beta   90.00
_cell.angle_gamma   90.00
#
_symmetry.space_group_name_H-M   'P 1'
#
loop_
_entity.id
_entity.type
_entity.pdbx_description
1 polymer ?
#
loop_
_entity_poly.entity_id
_entity_poly.type
_entity_poly.pdbx_seq_one_letter_code
_entity_poly.pdbx_strand_id
1 'polypeptide(L)'
;MLTEPNIDRNFVEDQIKLLQRDINCIIDQDRNLRKQGLSKLQDFFKVKSNPSERIYIFDAYTLKNLLRVFEDQVERNRETAINIVLNYLDLHNQQFNTESLRLIIDTVINRLNQLPFAETSEEIRLSLIKLLHQIQVKHIDAYTNNLQKLAHMIGKALQDNFPEVKKDAAIFAAEISKKLPIGEFMGEAVKSLNFNMQHAHTKIRKATVDSIAPILLSRTNGTFLEIVLNNLRNLSLDKSSDVRKGTLIAVAELLMHFSIQNLNNFENNLILILMNSLSDDSKEIQNLSMQLLDQIGIKRQKLDEEANL
;
A
#
# COMPACT_ATOMS: atom_id res chain seq x y z
N MET A 1 17.44 15.49 -23.68
CA MET A 1 16.33 16.20 -24.35
C MET A 1 15.23 15.19 -24.61
N LEU A 2 14.25 15.09 -23.72
CA LEU A 2 13.04 14.31 -24.01
C LEU A 2 12.21 15.18 -24.97
N THR A 3 11.94 14.68 -26.17
CA THR A 3 11.05 15.31 -27.13
C THR A 3 9.71 15.57 -26.46
N GLU A 4 9.16 16.78 -26.60
CA GLU A 4 7.79 17.07 -26.18
C GLU A 4 6.86 15.98 -26.76
N PRO A 5 5.92 15.46 -25.95
CA PRO A 5 4.99 14.45 -26.45
C PRO A 5 4.29 15.00 -27.70
N ASN A 6 4.35 14.25 -28.79
CA ASN A 6 3.69 14.60 -30.05
C ASN A 6 2.17 14.52 -29.85
N ILE A 7 1.59 15.62 -29.40
CA ILE A 7 0.16 15.78 -29.14
C ILE A 7 -0.43 16.57 -30.32
N ASP A 8 -1.31 15.94 -31.09
CA ASP A 8 -2.11 16.66 -32.08
C ASP A 8 -3.21 17.47 -31.36
N ARG A 9 -2.99 18.79 -31.27
CA ARG A 9 -3.91 19.69 -30.57
C ARG A 9 -5.29 19.75 -31.23
N ASN A 10 -5.37 19.66 -32.56
CA ASN A 10 -6.65 19.70 -33.27
C ASN A 10 -7.46 18.44 -32.98
N PHE A 11 -6.78 17.27 -33.02
CA PHE A 11 -7.41 16.01 -32.62
C PHE A 11 -7.93 16.07 -31.18
N VAL A 12 -7.10 16.55 -30.24
CA VAL A 12 -7.49 16.69 -28.83
C VAL A 12 -8.71 17.60 -28.67
N GLU A 13 -8.73 18.77 -29.31
CA GLU A 13 -9.87 19.69 -29.25
C GLU A 13 -11.17 19.05 -29.77
N ASP A 14 -11.09 18.29 -30.86
CA ASP A 14 -12.25 17.60 -31.42
C ASP A 14 -12.73 16.47 -30.50
N GLN A 15 -11.83 15.71 -29.89
CA GLN A 15 -12.21 14.70 -28.89
C GLN A 15 -12.86 15.34 -27.66
N ILE A 16 -12.34 16.48 -27.19
CA ILE A 16 -12.93 17.20 -26.05
C ILE A 16 -14.37 17.62 -26.36
N LYS A 17 -14.63 18.18 -27.56
CA LYS A 17 -15.99 18.55 -27.98
C LYS A 17 -16.94 17.36 -27.99
N LEU A 18 -16.47 16.19 -28.43
CA LEU A 18 -17.26 14.96 -28.44
C LEU A 18 -17.55 14.45 -27.02
N LEU A 19 -16.55 14.49 -26.13
CA LEU A 19 -16.64 13.98 -24.76
C LEU A 19 -17.39 14.92 -23.81
N GLN A 20 -17.50 16.21 -24.12
CA GLN A 20 -18.03 17.23 -23.21
C GLN A 20 -19.41 16.85 -22.64
N ARG A 21 -20.30 16.29 -23.49
CA ARG A 21 -21.61 15.83 -23.05
C ARG A 21 -21.50 14.69 -22.05
N ASP A 22 -20.66 13.70 -22.33
CA ASP A 22 -20.52 12.51 -21.50
C ASP A 22 -19.83 12.82 -20.17
N ILE A 23 -18.85 13.75 -20.17
CA ILE A 23 -18.22 14.30 -18.96
C ILE A 23 -19.24 15.04 -18.07
N ASN A 24 -20.20 15.75 -18.67
CA ASN A 24 -21.27 16.39 -17.90
C ASN A 24 -22.26 15.34 -17.35
N CYS A 25 -22.56 14.30 -18.13
CA CYS A 25 -23.47 13.23 -17.71
C CYS A 25 -22.97 12.49 -16.46
N ILE A 26 -21.66 12.31 -16.25
CA ILE A 26 -21.15 11.57 -15.08
C ILE A 26 -21.37 12.26 -13.73
N ILE A 27 -21.71 13.55 -13.71
CA ILE A 27 -22.05 14.30 -12.50
C ILE A 27 -23.54 14.71 -12.45
N ASP A 28 -24.36 14.18 -13.35
CA ASP A 28 -25.78 14.48 -13.43
C ASP A 28 -26.55 13.96 -12.20
N GLN A 29 -27.72 14.53 -11.90
CA GLN A 29 -28.58 14.05 -10.84
C GLN A 29 -29.20 12.68 -11.17
N ASP A 30 -29.46 12.39 -12.45
CA ASP A 30 -30.00 11.10 -12.90
C ASP A 30 -28.90 10.02 -12.94
N ARG A 31 -29.11 8.98 -12.13
CA ARG A 31 -28.21 7.81 -12.06
C ARG A 31 -28.00 7.11 -13.41
N ASN A 32 -29.01 7.11 -14.28
CA ASN A 32 -28.95 6.46 -15.59
C ASN A 32 -28.08 7.27 -16.55
N LEU A 33 -28.17 8.60 -16.50
CA LEU A 33 -27.29 9.49 -17.27
C LEU A 33 -25.84 9.33 -16.80
N ARG A 34 -25.60 9.28 -15.48
CA ARG A 34 -24.26 9.00 -14.95
C ARG A 34 -23.70 7.67 -15.44
N LYS A 35 -24.49 6.60 -15.37
CA LYS A 35 -24.11 5.26 -15.87
C LYS A 35 -23.77 5.30 -17.37
N GLN A 36 -24.60 5.95 -18.19
CA GLN A 36 -24.36 6.07 -19.63
C GLN A 36 -23.09 6.86 -19.94
N GLY A 37 -22.88 7.99 -19.25
CA GLY A 37 -21.64 8.78 -19.38
C GLY A 37 -20.40 7.97 -19.04
N LEU A 38 -20.43 7.23 -17.91
CA LEU A 38 -19.31 6.39 -17.48
C LEU A 38 -19.00 5.27 -18.48
N SER A 39 -20.03 4.63 -19.05
CA SER A 39 -19.83 3.59 -20.08
C SER A 39 -19.09 4.15 -21.29
N LYS A 40 -19.50 5.32 -21.78
CA LYS A 40 -18.87 5.95 -22.94
C LYS A 40 -17.45 6.42 -22.66
N LEU A 41 -17.20 7.01 -21.48
CA LEU A 41 -15.84 7.36 -21.06
C LEU A 41 -14.96 6.11 -20.95
N GLN A 42 -15.48 5.03 -20.38
CA GLN A 42 -14.75 3.77 -20.29
C GLN A 42 -14.38 3.23 -21.67
N ASP A 43 -15.30 3.27 -22.62
CA ASP A 43 -15.04 2.83 -23.99
C ASP A 43 -14.02 3.74 -24.69
N PHE A 44 -14.14 5.07 -24.53
CA PHE A 44 -13.19 6.03 -25.09
C PHE A 44 -11.75 5.75 -24.63
N PHE A 45 -11.52 5.56 -23.33
CA PHE A 45 -10.17 5.34 -22.81
C PHE A 45 -9.62 3.93 -23.10
N LYS A 46 -10.47 2.95 -23.42
CA LYS A 46 -10.05 1.63 -23.91
C LYS A 46 -9.50 1.66 -25.33
N VAL A 47 -9.95 2.59 -26.19
CA VAL A 47 -9.54 2.64 -27.60
C VAL A 47 -8.03 2.88 -27.70
N LYS A 48 -7.37 2.16 -28.61
CA LYS A 48 -5.94 2.31 -28.92
C LYS A 48 -5.68 3.61 -29.71
N SER A 49 -5.80 4.76 -29.05
CA SER A 49 -5.28 6.04 -29.53
C SER A 49 -3.94 6.37 -28.87
N ASN A 50 -3.31 7.45 -29.32
CA ASN A 50 -2.04 7.95 -28.76
C ASN A 50 -2.14 8.08 -27.22
N PRO A 51 -1.30 7.37 -26.44
CA PRO A 51 -1.34 7.43 -24.99
C PRO A 51 -1.15 8.84 -24.42
N SER A 52 -0.30 9.66 -25.01
CA SER A 52 -0.02 11.02 -24.50
C SER A 52 -1.23 11.95 -24.63
N GLU A 53 -1.99 11.83 -25.73
CA GLU A 53 -3.24 12.57 -25.93
C GLU A 53 -4.31 12.12 -24.95
N ARG A 54 -4.46 10.81 -24.72
CA ARG A 54 -5.41 10.28 -23.72
C ARG A 54 -5.08 10.74 -22.31
N ILE A 55 -3.80 10.73 -21.93
CA ILE A 55 -3.36 11.22 -20.62
C ILE A 55 -3.70 12.70 -20.48
N TYR A 56 -3.41 13.52 -21.49
CA TYR A 56 -3.75 14.94 -21.48
C TYR A 56 -5.26 15.18 -21.34
N ILE A 57 -6.08 14.51 -22.15
CA ILE A 57 -7.55 14.61 -22.08
C ILE A 57 -8.07 14.17 -20.70
N PHE A 58 -7.53 13.07 -20.18
CA PHE A 58 -7.90 12.54 -18.88
C PHE A 58 -7.60 13.55 -17.77
N ASP A 59 -6.35 14.01 -17.69
CA ASP A 59 -5.87 14.92 -16.65
C ASP A 59 -6.60 16.26 -16.67
N ALA A 60 -6.72 16.87 -17.86
CA ALA A 60 -7.23 18.22 -17.98
C ALA A 60 -8.76 18.31 -17.92
N TYR A 61 -9.49 17.29 -18.37
CA TYR A 61 -10.94 17.39 -18.58
C TYR A 61 -11.78 16.34 -17.85
N THR A 62 -11.23 15.15 -17.58
CA THR A 62 -12.03 14.03 -17.07
C THR A 62 -11.84 13.80 -15.57
N LEU A 63 -10.59 13.86 -15.10
CA LEU A 63 -10.18 13.37 -13.79
C LEU A 63 -11.02 13.95 -12.64
N LYS A 64 -11.16 15.28 -12.57
CA LYS A 64 -11.87 15.94 -11.45
C LYS A 64 -13.33 15.49 -11.33
N ASN A 65 -14.03 15.35 -12.45
CA ASN A 65 -15.41 14.88 -12.43
C ASN A 65 -15.48 13.39 -12.11
N LEU A 66 -14.53 12.59 -12.61
CA LEU A 66 -14.44 11.16 -12.30
C LEU A 66 -14.19 10.91 -10.80
N LEU A 67 -13.35 11.71 -10.16
CA LEU A 67 -13.10 11.62 -8.72
C LEU A 67 -14.36 11.94 -7.89
N ARG A 68 -15.24 12.84 -8.36
CA ARG A 68 -16.54 13.06 -7.71
C ARG A 68 -17.44 11.83 -7.79
N VAL A 69 -17.33 11.03 -8.84
CA VAL A 69 -18.10 9.77 -8.99
C VAL A 69 -17.66 8.73 -7.98
N PHE A 70 -16.47 8.84 -7.37
CA PHE A 70 -16.11 7.95 -6.26
C PHE A 70 -17.06 8.11 -5.07
N GLU A 71 -17.83 9.21 -4.99
CA GLU A 71 -18.87 9.46 -3.98
C GLU A 71 -20.30 9.20 -4.49
N ASP A 72 -20.46 8.60 -5.67
CA ASP A 72 -21.78 8.29 -6.22
C ASP A 72 -22.57 7.36 -5.27
N GLN A 73 -23.86 7.63 -5.13
CA GLN A 73 -24.78 6.80 -4.35
C GLN A 73 -24.92 5.38 -4.95
N VAL A 74 -24.70 5.23 -6.26
CA VAL A 74 -24.75 3.95 -6.96
C VAL A 74 -23.38 3.29 -6.96
N GLU A 75 -23.27 2.15 -6.30
CA GLU A 75 -22.04 1.36 -6.18
C GLU A 75 -21.40 1.03 -7.54
N ARG A 76 -22.22 0.58 -8.50
CA ARG A 76 -21.76 0.26 -9.86
C ARG A 76 -21.10 1.44 -10.58
N ASN A 77 -21.53 2.67 -10.29
CA ASN A 77 -20.94 3.87 -10.87
C ASN A 77 -19.57 4.15 -10.24
N ARG A 78 -19.46 4.03 -8.91
CA ARG A 78 -18.18 4.14 -8.18
C ARG A 78 -17.16 3.13 -8.71
N GLU A 79 -17.57 1.86 -8.82
CA GLU A 79 -16.74 0.77 -9.34
C GLU A 79 -16.27 1.06 -10.78
N THR A 80 -17.19 1.51 -11.65
CA THR A 80 -16.85 1.86 -13.05
C THR A 80 -15.84 3.01 -13.10
N ALA A 81 -16.02 4.04 -12.26
CA ALA A 81 -15.11 5.17 -12.20
C ALA A 81 -13.70 4.77 -11.75
N ILE A 82 -13.59 3.94 -10.71
CA ILE A 82 -12.29 3.40 -10.24
C ILE A 82 -11.63 2.57 -11.34
N ASN A 83 -12.37 1.72 -12.04
CA ASN A 83 -11.85 0.94 -13.16
C ASN A 83 -11.33 1.81 -14.31
N ILE A 84 -11.97 2.95 -14.59
CA ILE A 84 -11.45 3.91 -15.58
C ILE A 84 -10.10 4.49 -15.12
N VAL A 85 -9.96 4.85 -13.83
CA VAL A 85 -8.68 5.34 -13.28
C VAL A 85 -7.58 4.26 -13.32
N LEU A 86 -7.91 3.01 -12.98
CA LEU A 86 -6.96 1.89 -13.08
C LEU A 86 -6.47 1.70 -14.52
N ASN A 87 -7.38 1.73 -15.51
CA ASN A 87 -7.02 1.64 -16.93
C ASN A 87 -6.15 2.83 -17.39
N TYR A 88 -6.37 4.02 -16.84
CA TYR A 88 -5.51 5.18 -17.09
C TYR A 88 -4.08 4.93 -16.58
N LEU A 89 -3.92 4.36 -15.38
CA LEU A 89 -2.61 4.01 -14.81
C LEU A 89 -1.93 2.82 -15.52
N ASP A 90 -2.67 2.03 -16.30
CA ASP A 90 -2.16 0.93 -17.13
C ASP A 90 -1.55 1.39 -18.47
N LEU A 91 -1.52 2.69 -18.75
CA LEU A 91 -0.78 3.23 -19.90
C LEU A 91 0.74 3.18 -19.63
N HIS A 92 1.29 1.96 -19.61
CA HIS A 92 2.69 1.67 -19.32
C HIS A 92 3.64 2.48 -20.23
N ASN A 93 4.76 2.94 -19.66
CA ASN A 93 5.82 3.75 -20.28
C ASN A 93 5.51 5.26 -20.45
N GLN A 94 4.43 5.77 -19.87
CA GLN A 94 4.12 7.20 -19.90
C GLN A 94 4.47 7.90 -18.58
N GLN A 95 4.80 9.19 -18.68
CA GLN A 95 4.87 10.07 -17.51
C GLN A 95 3.48 10.61 -17.22
N PHE A 96 3.04 10.48 -15.98
CA PHE A 96 1.79 11.05 -15.50
C PHE A 96 2.06 12.34 -14.74
N ASN A 97 1.08 13.25 -14.74
CA ASN A 97 1.18 14.47 -13.95
C ASN A 97 1.10 14.13 -12.45
N THR A 98 2.15 14.48 -11.70
CA THR A 98 2.23 14.21 -10.24
C THR A 98 1.06 14.84 -9.48
N GLU A 99 0.56 16.01 -9.88
CA GLU A 99 -0.60 16.63 -9.25
C GLU A 99 -1.87 15.81 -9.48
N SER A 100 -2.08 15.29 -10.69
CA SER A 100 -3.20 14.38 -10.98
C SER A 100 -3.15 13.13 -10.10
N LEU A 101 -1.97 12.55 -9.92
CA LEU A 101 -1.79 11.40 -9.03
C LEU A 101 -2.06 11.74 -7.56
N ARG A 102 -1.61 12.91 -7.10
CA ARG A 102 -1.90 13.43 -5.75
C ARG A 102 -3.40 13.60 -5.53
N LEU A 103 -4.12 14.16 -6.50
CA LEU A 103 -5.58 14.29 -6.48
C LEU A 103 -6.28 12.93 -6.34
N ILE A 104 -5.81 11.89 -7.06
CA ILE A 104 -6.34 10.53 -6.93
C ILE A 104 -6.07 9.99 -5.52
N ILE A 105 -4.81 10.06 -5.05
CA ILE A 105 -4.40 9.58 -3.71
C ILE A 105 -5.23 10.26 -2.62
N ASP A 106 -5.36 11.58 -2.64
CA ASP A 106 -6.12 12.34 -1.64
C ASP A 106 -7.60 11.96 -1.64
N THR A 107 -8.18 11.69 -2.81
CA THR A 107 -9.57 11.21 -2.94
C THR A 107 -9.73 9.83 -2.27
N VAL A 108 -8.80 8.91 -2.50
CA VAL A 108 -8.80 7.59 -1.85
C VAL A 108 -8.63 7.72 -0.34
N ILE A 109 -7.66 8.54 0.12
CA ILE A 109 -7.42 8.79 1.54
C ILE A 109 -8.70 9.29 2.19
N ASN A 110 -9.36 10.31 1.63
CA ASN A 110 -10.57 10.87 2.24
C ASN A 110 -11.71 9.85 2.36
N ARG A 111 -11.84 8.90 1.42
CA ARG A 111 -12.85 7.83 1.51
C ARG A 111 -12.56 6.78 2.57
N LEU A 112 -11.28 6.53 2.87
CA LEU A 112 -10.83 5.45 3.75
C LEU A 112 -10.27 5.94 5.10
N ASN A 113 -10.19 7.24 5.34
CA ASN A 113 -9.54 7.80 6.53
C ASN A 113 -10.51 8.11 7.69
N GLN A 114 -11.67 7.48 7.76
CA GLN A 114 -12.56 7.57 8.93
C GLN A 114 -13.29 6.25 9.14
N LEU A 115 -13.54 5.88 10.40
CA LEU A 115 -14.39 4.74 10.76
C LEU A 115 -15.72 5.27 11.34
N PRO A 116 -16.89 4.74 10.92
CA PRO A 116 -17.07 3.84 9.77
C PRO A 116 -16.62 4.51 8.46
N PHE A 117 -16.16 3.70 7.50
CA PHE A 117 -15.67 4.20 6.22
C PHE A 117 -16.76 4.92 5.43
N ALA A 118 -16.39 6.00 4.73
CA ALA A 118 -17.28 6.66 3.78
C ALA A 118 -17.60 5.75 2.58
N GLU A 119 -16.67 4.87 2.20
CA GLU A 119 -16.95 3.76 1.29
C GLU A 119 -17.54 2.55 2.03
N THR A 120 -18.81 2.28 1.78
CA THR A 120 -19.54 1.19 2.43
C THR A 120 -19.25 -0.18 1.82
N SER A 121 -18.95 -0.26 0.52
CA SER A 121 -18.70 -1.54 -0.18
C SER A 121 -17.27 -2.04 0.06
N GLU A 122 -17.15 -3.25 0.61
CA GLU A 122 -15.85 -3.86 0.87
C GLU A 122 -15.03 -4.16 -0.40
N GLU A 123 -15.71 -4.51 -1.49
CA GLU A 123 -15.08 -4.73 -2.80
C GLU A 123 -14.50 -3.43 -3.37
N ILE A 124 -15.20 -2.31 -3.15
CA ILE A 124 -14.72 -0.99 -3.56
C ILE A 124 -13.56 -0.56 -2.65
N ARG A 125 -13.63 -0.76 -1.33
CA ARG A 125 -12.49 -0.47 -0.44
C ARG A 125 -11.24 -1.24 -0.85
N LEU A 126 -11.38 -2.52 -1.22
CA LEU A 126 -10.26 -3.30 -1.76
C LEU A 126 -9.74 -2.72 -3.08
N SER A 127 -10.62 -2.33 -3.99
CA SER A 127 -10.24 -1.72 -5.28
C SER A 127 -9.50 -0.39 -5.08
N LEU A 128 -9.88 0.39 -4.08
CA LEU A 128 -9.20 1.64 -3.70
C LEU A 128 -7.78 1.38 -3.15
N ILE A 129 -7.57 0.34 -2.35
CA ILE A 129 -6.21 -0.05 -1.91
C ILE A 129 -5.35 -0.52 -3.09
N LYS A 130 -5.93 -1.29 -4.02
CA LYS A 130 -5.23 -1.71 -5.27
C LYS A 130 -4.85 -0.52 -6.15
N LEU A 131 -5.71 0.49 -6.22
CA LEU A 131 -5.41 1.74 -6.92
C LEU A 131 -4.17 2.43 -6.32
N LEU A 132 -4.06 2.49 -4.98
CA LEU A 132 -2.87 3.03 -4.32
C LEU A 132 -1.61 2.22 -4.63
N HIS A 133 -1.68 0.89 -4.56
CA HIS A 133 -0.58 0.01 -4.96
C HIS A 133 -0.04 0.32 -6.36
N GLN A 134 -0.94 0.45 -7.34
CA GLN A 134 -0.54 0.72 -8.72
C GLN A 134 0.19 2.07 -8.87
N ILE A 135 -0.24 3.11 -8.15
CA ILE A 135 0.45 4.40 -8.14
C ILE A 135 1.82 4.27 -7.45
N GLN A 136 1.90 3.56 -6.33
CA GLN A 136 3.13 3.41 -5.53
C GLN A 136 4.26 2.70 -6.29
N VAL A 137 3.91 1.75 -7.16
CA VAL A 137 4.90 1.00 -7.94
C VAL A 137 5.62 1.89 -8.95
N LYS A 138 4.90 2.86 -9.55
CA LYS A 138 5.41 3.68 -10.66
C LYS A 138 5.77 5.12 -10.26
N HIS A 139 5.11 5.68 -9.25
CA HIS A 139 5.12 7.11 -8.93
C HIS A 139 5.15 7.37 -7.43
N ILE A 140 6.21 6.90 -6.76
CA ILE A 140 6.35 7.03 -5.31
C ILE A 140 6.30 8.50 -4.83
N ASP A 141 6.82 9.44 -5.62
CA ASP A 141 6.89 10.86 -5.28
C ASP A 141 5.50 11.50 -5.12
N ALA A 142 4.46 10.91 -5.69
CA ALA A 142 3.09 11.40 -5.56
C ALA A 142 2.56 11.32 -4.11
N TYR A 143 3.14 10.47 -3.26
CA TYR A 143 2.72 10.27 -1.87
C TYR A 143 3.33 11.26 -0.87
N THR A 144 4.33 12.04 -1.28
CA THR A 144 5.20 12.81 -0.37
C THR A 144 4.49 13.96 0.37
N ASN A 145 3.40 14.51 -0.18
CA ASN A 145 2.73 15.69 0.39
C ASN A 145 1.94 15.40 1.67
N ASN A 146 1.62 14.14 1.98
CA ASN A 146 0.66 13.84 3.05
C ASN A 146 0.89 12.49 3.75
N LEU A 147 2.13 12.25 4.19
CA LEU A 147 2.53 11.00 4.84
C LEU A 147 1.69 10.70 6.10
N GLN A 148 1.32 11.71 6.88
CA GLN A 148 0.51 11.52 8.08
C GLN A 148 -0.91 11.04 7.78
N LYS A 149 -1.65 11.68 6.85
CA LYS A 149 -3.00 11.20 6.51
C LYS A 149 -2.95 9.83 5.84
N LEU A 150 -1.91 9.56 5.04
CA LEU A 150 -1.68 8.26 4.44
C LEU A 150 -1.51 7.17 5.52
N ALA A 151 -0.67 7.41 6.52
CA ALA A 151 -0.45 6.48 7.63
C ALA A 151 -1.72 6.22 8.46
N HIS A 152 -2.49 7.27 8.76
CA HIS A 152 -3.78 7.13 9.45
C HIS A 152 -4.79 6.32 8.62
N MET A 153 -4.86 6.54 7.31
CA MET A 153 -5.72 5.76 6.41
C MET A 153 -5.30 4.28 6.41
N ILE A 154 -4.00 3.99 6.31
CA ILE A 154 -3.46 2.63 6.40
C ILE A 154 -3.87 1.99 7.73
N GLY A 155 -3.72 2.70 8.85
CA GLY A 155 -4.14 2.24 10.16
C GLY A 155 -5.62 1.83 10.23
N LYS A 156 -6.50 2.59 9.58
CA LYS A 156 -7.93 2.28 9.51
C LYS A 156 -8.23 1.12 8.56
N ALA A 157 -7.59 1.08 7.38
CA ALA A 157 -7.74 -0.03 6.43
C ALA A 157 -7.31 -1.38 7.04
N LEU A 158 -6.33 -1.38 7.94
CA LEU A 158 -5.91 -2.57 8.70
C LEU A 158 -6.94 -3.04 9.74
N GLN A 159 -7.93 -2.20 10.07
CA GLN A 159 -9.06 -2.54 10.97
C GLN A 159 -10.29 -3.04 10.21
N ASP A 160 -10.24 -3.12 8.86
CA ASP A 160 -11.40 -3.48 8.04
C ASP A 160 -11.99 -4.85 8.40
N ASN A 161 -13.30 -4.99 8.34
CA ASN A 161 -13.96 -6.27 8.56
C ASN A 161 -13.68 -7.27 7.43
N PHE A 162 -13.41 -6.78 6.22
CA PHE A 162 -13.11 -7.62 5.07
C PHE A 162 -11.63 -8.05 5.08
N PRO A 163 -11.32 -9.37 5.19
CA PRO A 163 -9.93 -9.83 5.33
C PRO A 163 -9.02 -9.43 4.18
N GLU A 164 -9.52 -9.40 2.95
CA GLU A 164 -8.71 -9.05 1.78
C GLU A 164 -8.23 -7.59 1.82
N VAL A 165 -9.01 -6.66 2.39
CA VAL A 165 -8.56 -5.28 2.59
C VAL A 165 -7.42 -5.22 3.60
N LYS A 166 -7.54 -5.93 4.73
CA LYS A 166 -6.46 -6.02 5.73
C LYS A 166 -5.16 -6.53 5.12
N LYS A 167 -5.25 -7.58 4.31
CA LYS A 167 -4.10 -8.19 3.63
C LYS A 167 -3.42 -7.20 2.70
N ASP A 168 -4.18 -6.59 1.78
CA ASP A 168 -3.61 -5.68 0.78
C ASP A 168 -3.12 -4.37 1.43
N ALA A 169 -3.77 -3.91 2.50
CA ALA A 169 -3.32 -2.77 3.30
C ALA A 169 -2.00 -3.06 4.04
N ALA A 170 -1.82 -4.27 4.58
CA ALA A 170 -0.56 -4.67 5.21
C ALA A 170 0.59 -4.71 4.21
N ILE A 171 0.35 -5.25 3.00
CA ILE A 171 1.34 -5.26 1.93
C ILE A 171 1.68 -3.81 1.51
N PHE A 172 0.66 -2.97 1.30
CA PHE A 172 0.85 -1.56 0.94
C PHE A 172 1.68 -0.81 1.99
N ALA A 173 1.35 -1.02 3.27
CA ALA A 173 2.07 -0.45 4.41
C ALA A 173 3.56 -0.83 4.40
N ALA A 174 3.86 -2.10 4.12
CA ALA A 174 5.23 -2.59 4.03
C ALA A 174 6.00 -1.90 2.91
N GLU A 175 5.43 -1.87 1.71
CA GLU A 175 6.10 -1.37 0.51
C GLU A 175 6.27 0.16 0.54
N ILE A 176 5.30 0.89 1.09
CA ILE A 176 5.41 2.35 1.24
C ILE A 176 6.46 2.71 2.30
N SER A 177 6.55 1.94 3.39
CA SER A 177 7.51 2.18 4.48
C SER A 177 8.96 1.99 4.07
N LYS A 178 9.22 1.10 3.09
CA LYS A 178 10.55 0.91 2.50
C LYS A 178 11.01 2.10 1.65
N LYS A 179 10.07 2.85 1.08
CA LYS A 179 10.36 3.88 0.08
C LYS A 179 10.20 5.32 0.61
N LEU A 180 9.39 5.52 1.65
CA LEU A 180 9.08 6.84 2.21
C LEU A 180 9.40 6.92 3.71
N PRO A 181 9.74 8.11 4.21
CA PRO A 181 9.95 8.34 5.65
C PRO A 181 8.61 8.49 6.39
N ILE A 182 7.73 7.50 6.27
CA ILE A 182 6.38 7.51 6.87
C ILE A 182 6.36 7.00 8.31
N GLY A 183 7.48 6.41 8.77
CA GLY A 183 7.58 5.66 10.02
C GLY A 183 6.87 6.33 11.19
N GLU A 184 7.25 7.55 11.55
CA GLU A 184 6.74 8.29 12.72
C GLU A 184 5.20 8.36 12.85
N PHE A 185 4.46 8.23 11.74
CA PHE A 185 2.99 8.29 11.72
C PHE A 185 2.32 6.90 11.77
N MET A 186 3.07 5.80 11.73
CA MET A 186 2.54 4.44 11.58
C MET A 186 2.08 3.79 12.90
N GLY A 187 2.07 4.52 14.02
CA GLY A 187 1.68 3.95 15.32
C GLY A 187 0.29 3.29 15.35
N GLU A 188 -0.70 3.88 14.67
CA GLU A 188 -2.05 3.29 14.53
C GLU A 188 -2.02 2.02 13.66
N ALA A 189 -1.23 2.03 12.58
CA ALA A 189 -1.04 0.85 11.72
C ALA A 189 -0.37 -0.30 12.49
N VAL A 190 0.66 -0.02 13.29
CA VAL A 190 1.33 -1.04 14.12
C VAL A 190 0.37 -1.63 15.15
N LYS A 191 -0.46 -0.81 15.81
CA LYS A 191 -1.51 -1.31 16.73
C LYS A 191 -2.51 -2.21 16.00
N SER A 192 -2.92 -1.83 14.79
CA SER A 192 -3.87 -2.62 13.99
C SER A 192 -3.25 -3.94 13.52
N LEU A 193 -1.99 -3.93 13.10
CA LEU A 193 -1.22 -5.14 12.78
C LEU A 193 -1.10 -6.06 14.00
N ASN A 194 -0.89 -5.51 15.20
CA ASN A 194 -0.83 -6.31 16.43
C ASN A 194 -2.10 -7.15 16.65
N PHE A 195 -3.28 -6.60 16.34
CA PHE A 195 -4.53 -7.36 16.37
C PHE A 195 -4.58 -8.40 15.24
N ASN A 196 -4.14 -8.03 14.03
CA ASN A 196 -4.13 -8.93 12.87
C ASN A 196 -3.16 -10.12 13.00
N MET A 197 -2.14 -10.03 13.87
CA MET A 197 -1.28 -11.17 14.21
C MET A 197 -2.05 -12.33 14.85
N GLN A 198 -3.21 -12.06 15.45
CA GLN A 198 -4.05 -13.07 16.09
C GLN A 198 -5.25 -13.47 15.21
N HIS A 199 -5.28 -13.03 13.95
CA HIS A 199 -6.40 -13.24 13.05
C HIS A 199 -6.63 -14.73 12.75
N ALA A 200 -7.89 -15.17 12.60
CA ALA A 200 -8.20 -16.58 12.36
C ALA A 200 -7.59 -17.12 11.05
N HIS A 201 -7.59 -16.31 10.01
CA HIS A 201 -7.05 -16.68 8.69
C HIS A 201 -5.53 -16.53 8.61
N THR A 202 -4.83 -17.64 8.33
CA THR A 202 -3.37 -17.69 8.17
C THR A 202 -2.83 -16.68 7.16
N LYS A 203 -3.53 -16.45 6.04
CA LYS A 203 -3.11 -15.47 5.02
C LYS A 203 -2.97 -14.05 5.58
N ILE A 204 -3.81 -13.68 6.53
CA ILE A 204 -3.76 -12.36 7.19
C ILE A 204 -2.60 -12.28 8.16
N ARG A 205 -2.41 -13.32 8.99
CA ARG A 205 -1.25 -13.41 9.90
C ARG A 205 0.07 -13.37 9.13
N LYS A 206 0.15 -14.06 7.98
CA LYS A 206 1.33 -14.04 7.10
C LYS A 206 1.60 -12.66 6.52
N ALA A 207 0.61 -12.02 5.89
CA ALA A 207 0.77 -10.66 5.36
C ALA A 207 1.09 -9.63 6.46
N THR A 208 0.57 -9.85 7.66
CA THR A 208 0.87 -9.04 8.84
C THR A 208 2.33 -9.18 9.26
N VAL A 209 2.85 -10.41 9.41
CA VAL A 209 4.23 -10.58 9.87
C VAL A 209 5.25 -10.09 8.84
N ASP A 210 4.97 -10.29 7.55
CA ASP A 210 5.83 -9.81 6.46
C ASP A 210 5.91 -8.29 6.36
N SER A 211 4.92 -7.57 6.91
CA SER A 211 4.89 -6.10 6.87
C SER A 211 5.56 -5.44 8.07
N ILE A 212 5.75 -6.16 9.18
CA ILE A 212 6.22 -5.57 10.44
C ILE A 212 7.63 -5.03 10.34
N ALA A 213 8.59 -5.82 9.85
CA ALA A 213 9.97 -5.37 9.76
C ALA A 213 10.12 -4.12 8.86
N PRO A 214 9.57 -4.10 7.63
CA PRO A 214 9.57 -2.89 6.80
C PRO A 214 9.02 -1.63 7.47
N ILE A 215 7.97 -1.75 8.28
CA ILE A 215 7.34 -0.62 8.98
C ILE A 215 8.19 -0.15 10.16
N LEU A 216 8.73 -1.09 10.94
CA LEU A 216 9.55 -0.79 12.13
C LEU A 216 10.95 -0.29 11.78
N LEU A 217 11.47 -0.67 10.62
CA LEU A 217 12.75 -0.20 10.07
C LEU A 217 12.64 1.16 9.39
N SER A 218 11.42 1.62 9.07
CA SER A 218 11.21 3.01 8.66
C SER A 218 11.60 3.95 9.80
N ARG A 219 12.13 5.14 9.46
CA ARG A 219 12.71 6.10 10.43
C ARG A 219 11.85 6.23 11.69
N THR A 220 12.53 6.24 12.85
CA THR A 220 11.98 6.47 14.20
C THR A 220 10.94 5.46 14.73
N ASN A 221 10.72 4.31 14.08
CA ASN A 221 9.69 3.34 14.49
C ASN A 221 10.12 2.15 15.36
N GLY A 222 11.41 1.96 15.62
CA GLY A 222 11.86 0.80 16.41
C GLY A 222 11.20 0.72 17.80
N THR A 223 10.78 1.85 18.37
CA THR A 223 10.06 1.93 19.64
C THR A 223 8.68 1.25 19.59
N PHE A 224 8.01 1.22 18.45
CA PHE A 224 6.73 0.53 18.30
C PHE A 224 6.85 -1.00 18.35
N LEU A 225 8.07 -1.56 18.33
CA LEU A 225 8.28 -3.00 18.51
C LEU A 225 7.65 -3.50 19.82
N GLU A 226 7.70 -2.71 20.90
CA GLU A 226 7.11 -3.09 22.19
C GLU A 226 5.62 -3.46 22.06
N ILE A 227 4.88 -2.79 21.18
CA ILE A 227 3.45 -3.03 20.94
C ILE A 227 3.21 -4.44 20.39
N VAL A 228 4.11 -4.95 19.55
CA VAL A 228 3.93 -6.19 18.78
C VAL A 228 4.79 -7.35 19.29
N LEU A 229 5.74 -7.10 20.18
CA LEU A 229 6.75 -8.08 20.58
C LEU A 229 6.16 -9.37 21.13
N ASN A 230 5.11 -9.27 21.95
CA ASN A 230 4.45 -10.44 22.51
C ASN A 230 3.79 -11.30 21.43
N ASN A 231 3.12 -10.66 20.46
CA ASN A 231 2.47 -11.38 19.37
C ASN A 231 3.47 -11.90 18.33
N LEU A 232 4.60 -11.24 18.10
CA LEU A 232 5.70 -11.81 17.32
C LEU A 232 6.23 -13.11 17.95
N ARG A 233 6.40 -13.14 19.27
CA ARG A 233 6.78 -14.38 19.99
C ARG A 233 5.71 -15.48 19.84
N ASN A 234 4.43 -15.13 19.87
CA ASN A 234 3.36 -16.10 19.64
C ASN A 234 3.37 -16.62 18.20
N LEU A 235 3.65 -15.75 17.22
CA LEU A 235 3.71 -16.12 15.80
C LEU A 235 4.92 -17.01 15.46
N SER A 236 6.02 -16.93 16.22
CA SER A 236 7.13 -17.89 16.06
C SER A 236 6.75 -19.31 16.47
N LEU A 237 5.59 -19.49 17.11
CA LEU A 237 5.00 -20.77 17.49
C LEU A 237 3.67 -21.03 16.74
N ASP A 238 3.39 -20.28 15.67
CA ASP A 238 2.15 -20.42 14.91
C ASP A 238 1.98 -21.84 14.35
N LYS A 239 0.74 -22.31 14.25
CA LYS A 239 0.42 -23.61 13.64
C LYS A 239 0.88 -23.70 12.19
N SER A 240 0.91 -22.60 11.46
CA SER A 240 1.39 -22.52 10.09
C SER A 240 2.91 -22.31 10.05
N SER A 241 3.62 -23.25 9.42
CA SER A 241 5.06 -23.15 9.15
C SER A 241 5.42 -21.89 8.37
N ASP A 242 4.57 -21.46 7.44
CA ASP A 242 4.79 -20.24 6.64
C ASP A 242 4.79 -18.98 7.50
N VAL A 243 3.89 -18.92 8.49
CA VAL A 243 3.84 -17.79 9.43
C VAL A 243 5.05 -17.81 10.36
N ARG A 244 5.46 -18.99 10.86
CA ARG A 244 6.69 -19.13 11.64
C ARG A 244 7.92 -18.67 10.85
N LYS A 245 8.05 -19.14 9.60
CA LYS A 245 9.11 -18.72 8.67
C LYS A 245 9.13 -17.21 8.44
N GLY A 246 7.97 -16.61 8.16
CA GLY A 246 7.84 -15.16 8.01
C GLY A 246 8.26 -14.40 9.28
N THR A 247 7.92 -14.94 10.45
CA THR A 247 8.32 -14.37 11.75
C THR A 247 9.83 -14.35 11.92
N LEU A 248 10.53 -15.46 11.61
CA LEU A 248 11.99 -15.49 11.74
C LEU A 248 12.67 -14.52 10.77
N ILE A 249 12.18 -14.44 9.53
CA ILE A 249 12.71 -13.50 8.54
C ILE A 249 12.53 -12.05 9.04
N ALA A 250 11.33 -11.69 9.51
CA ALA A 250 11.07 -10.36 10.03
C ALA A 250 11.97 -10.04 11.24
N VAL A 251 12.08 -10.96 12.21
CA VAL A 251 12.94 -10.79 13.40
C VAL A 251 14.42 -10.61 13.01
N ALA A 252 14.90 -11.41 12.05
CA ALA A 252 16.27 -11.28 11.57
C ALA A 252 16.49 -9.96 10.82
N GLU A 253 15.54 -9.52 9.99
CA GLU A 253 15.60 -8.21 9.34
C GLU A 253 15.71 -7.07 10.37
N LEU A 254 14.95 -7.13 11.47
CA LEU A 254 15.06 -6.17 12.57
C LEU A 254 16.46 -6.19 13.20
N LEU A 255 16.96 -7.36 13.57
CA LEU A 255 18.29 -7.52 14.20
C LEU A 255 19.43 -7.04 13.28
N MET A 256 19.29 -7.22 11.97
CA MET A 256 20.32 -6.81 11.00
C MET A 256 20.38 -5.30 10.79
N HIS A 257 19.26 -4.58 10.93
CA HIS A 257 19.12 -3.19 10.48
C HIS A 257 18.68 -2.19 11.55
N PHE A 258 18.36 -2.65 12.77
CA PHE A 258 18.09 -1.74 13.87
C PHE A 258 19.31 -0.89 14.25
N SER A 259 19.04 0.34 14.66
CA SER A 259 20.04 1.20 15.29
C SER A 259 20.53 0.58 16.60
N ILE A 260 21.74 0.96 17.03
CA ILE A 260 22.32 0.51 18.29
C ILE A 260 21.36 0.78 19.47
N GLN A 261 20.68 1.93 19.48
CA GLN A 261 19.69 2.26 20.50
C GLN A 261 18.54 1.24 20.55
N ASN A 262 18.01 0.83 19.39
CA ASN A 262 16.94 -0.17 19.35
C ASN A 262 17.47 -1.56 19.72
N LEU A 263 18.68 -1.92 19.31
CA LEU A 263 19.31 -3.19 19.68
C LEU A 263 19.49 -3.29 21.20
N ASN A 264 20.01 -2.24 21.85
CA ASN A 264 20.17 -2.20 23.31
C ASN A 264 18.85 -2.46 24.06
N ASN A 265 17.70 -2.07 23.48
CA ASN A 265 16.39 -2.26 24.10
C ASN A 265 15.76 -3.63 23.77
N PHE A 266 15.97 -4.15 22.56
CA PHE A 266 15.16 -5.24 22.03
C PHE A 266 15.92 -6.48 21.58
N GLU A 267 17.24 -6.41 21.42
CA GLU A 267 18.06 -7.48 20.85
C GLU A 267 17.89 -8.81 21.59
N ASN A 268 17.97 -8.82 22.92
CA ASN A 268 17.80 -10.02 23.73
C ASN A 268 16.44 -10.71 23.47
N ASN A 269 15.38 -9.92 23.33
CA ASN A 269 14.04 -10.45 23.08
C ASN A 269 13.92 -11.04 21.67
N LEU A 270 14.54 -10.40 20.68
CA LEU A 270 14.52 -10.83 19.29
C LEU A 270 15.40 -12.07 19.06
N ILE A 271 16.59 -12.12 19.65
CA ILE A 271 17.48 -13.30 19.58
C ILE A 271 16.80 -14.51 20.20
N LEU A 272 16.12 -14.35 21.34
CA LEU A 272 15.42 -15.46 22.00
C LEU A 272 14.36 -16.09 21.09
N ILE A 273 13.68 -15.30 20.26
CA ILE A 273 12.72 -15.82 19.28
C ILE A 273 13.42 -16.78 18.29
N LEU A 274 14.55 -16.37 17.72
CA LEU A 274 15.33 -17.21 16.81
C LEU A 274 15.85 -18.47 17.51
N MET A 275 16.45 -18.31 18.70
CA MET A 275 17.01 -19.45 19.46
C MET A 275 15.94 -20.50 19.78
N ASN A 276 14.73 -20.09 20.16
CA ASN A 276 13.64 -21.03 20.43
C ASN A 276 13.29 -21.86 19.18
N SER A 277 13.37 -21.27 17.99
CA SER A 277 13.09 -21.97 16.72
C SER A 277 14.18 -22.96 16.29
N LEU A 278 15.32 -23.03 16.98
CA LEU A 278 16.28 -24.14 16.79
C LEU A 278 15.71 -25.49 17.24
N SER A 279 14.69 -25.46 18.11
CA SER A 279 13.95 -26.64 18.57
C SER A 279 12.58 -26.78 17.91
N ASP A 280 12.32 -26.10 16.79
CA ASP A 280 11.05 -26.21 16.04
C ASP A 280 10.87 -27.63 15.48
N ASP A 281 9.63 -28.13 15.39
CA ASP A 281 9.37 -29.46 14.82
C ASP A 281 9.73 -29.58 13.32
N SER A 282 9.78 -28.45 12.60
CA SER A 282 10.15 -28.41 11.19
C SER A 282 11.66 -28.22 11.01
N LYS A 283 12.31 -29.19 10.34
CA LYS A 283 13.74 -29.09 10.02
C LYS A 283 14.08 -27.87 9.15
N GLU A 284 13.17 -27.46 8.27
CA GLU A 284 13.34 -26.24 7.46
C GLU A 284 13.47 -24.99 8.35
N ILE A 285 12.62 -24.90 9.39
CA ILE A 285 12.62 -23.77 10.31
C ILE A 285 13.86 -23.79 11.21
N GLN A 286 14.25 -24.97 11.71
CA GLN A 286 15.50 -25.12 12.47
C GLN A 286 16.71 -24.62 11.66
N ASN A 287 16.82 -25.09 10.41
CA ASN A 287 17.93 -24.72 9.52
C ASN A 287 17.91 -23.22 9.19
N LEU A 288 16.73 -22.65 8.93
CA LEU A 288 16.60 -21.22 8.68
C LEU A 288 17.01 -20.40 9.91
N SER A 289 16.58 -20.79 11.11
CA SER A 289 16.97 -20.09 12.33
C SER A 289 18.49 -20.10 12.53
N MET A 290 19.12 -21.26 12.35
CA MET A 290 20.59 -21.39 12.43
C MET A 290 21.29 -20.47 11.43
N GLN A 291 20.86 -20.47 10.17
CA GLN A 291 21.42 -19.60 9.13
C GLN A 291 21.26 -18.11 9.46
N LEU A 292 20.10 -17.70 9.98
CA LEU A 292 19.86 -16.30 10.34
C LEU A 292 20.72 -15.88 11.54
N LEU A 293 20.85 -16.74 12.56
CA LEU A 293 21.73 -16.50 13.70
C LEU A 293 23.19 -16.33 13.28
N ASP A 294 23.68 -17.18 12.38
CA ASP A 294 25.04 -17.05 11.82
C ASP A 294 25.24 -15.71 11.10
N GLN A 295 24.27 -15.29 10.27
CA GLN A 295 24.33 -14.00 9.57
C GLN A 295 24.35 -12.82 10.53
N ILE A 296 23.53 -12.86 11.58
CA ILE A 296 23.47 -11.82 12.63
C ILE A 296 24.79 -11.79 13.40
N GLY A 297 25.33 -12.95 13.79
CA GLY A 297 26.61 -13.05 14.47
C GLY A 297 27.76 -12.44 13.66
N ILE A 298 27.84 -12.76 12.36
CA ILE A 298 28.81 -12.15 11.44
C ILE A 298 28.65 -10.62 11.37
N LYS A 299 27.40 -10.12 11.32
CA LYS A 299 27.15 -8.68 11.30
C LYS A 299 27.59 -8.00 12.60
N ARG A 300 27.37 -8.64 13.76
CA ARG A 300 27.81 -8.12 15.06
C ARG A 300 29.32 -8.08 15.17
N GLN A 301 30.01 -9.15 14.79
CA GLN A 301 31.48 -9.17 14.77
C GLN A 301 32.06 -8.01 13.97
N LYS A 302 31.51 -7.74 12.76
CA LYS A 302 31.96 -6.61 11.93
C LYS A 302 31.73 -5.25 12.59
N LEU A 303 30.59 -5.05 13.25
CA LEU A 303 30.30 -3.80 13.96
C LEU A 303 31.23 -3.59 15.15
N ASP A 304 31.58 -4.66 15.88
CA ASP A 304 32.53 -4.60 16.98
C ASP A 304 33.95 -4.28 16.48
N GLU A 305 34.37 -4.84 15.34
CA GLU A 305 35.66 -4.51 14.70
C GLU A 305 35.71 -3.04 14.25
N GLU A 306 34.63 -2.52 13.65
CA GLU A 306 34.51 -1.11 13.23
C GLU A 306 34.50 -0.12 14.41
N ALA A 307 33.92 -0.50 15.56
CA ALA A 307 33.86 0.35 16.75
C ALA A 307 35.19 0.41 17.55
N ASN A 308 36.08 -0.56 17.32
CA ASN A 308 37.39 -0.66 17.96
C ASN A 308 38.55 -0.10 17.09
N LEU A 309 38.24 0.51 15.94
CA LEU A 309 39.15 1.26 15.06
C LEU A 309 38.95 2.76 15.18
#